data_AF-A0AAN7SWD8-F1
#
_entry.id   AF-A0AAN7SWD8-F1
#
_cell.length_a   1.000
_cell.length_b   1.000
_cell.length_c   1.000
_cell.angle_alpha   90.00
_cell.angle_beta   90.00
_cell.angle_gamma   90.00
#
_symmetry.space_group_name_H-M   'P 1'
#
loop_
_entity.id
_entity.type
_entity.pdbx_description
1 polymer ?
#
loop_
_entity_poly.entity_id
_entity_poly.type
_entity_poly.pdbx_seq_one_letter_code
_entity_poly.pdbx_strand_id
1 'polypeptide(L)'
;MLSASVDDEQTENELAEVKSQAKLIFRRLNRNSAAEYKSYPKKLAFTYLSDLAQEFTTIYPSGQYLSATLRPYAYVEFDGFIQKTKKTYQDARASSNLDKLNDELKDVTKVMTKNIEDLLYRGDSLEKMGEMSGRLREDSKKYRRAAVRINWELMLKQYGPFAGLGLVIIFFLWWRFF
;
A
#
# COMPACT_ATOMS: atom_id res chain seq x y z
N MET A 1 13.89 -8.36 63.29
CA MET A 1 13.14 -8.40 62.02
C MET A 1 12.57 -7.04 61.58
N LEU A 2 12.83 -5.93 62.30
CA LEU A 2 12.32 -4.60 61.95
C LEU A 2 13.20 -3.78 60.99
N SER A 3 14.51 -4.05 60.89
CA SER A 3 15.41 -3.30 59.99
C SER A 3 15.15 -3.61 58.51
N ALA A 4 14.90 -4.88 58.17
CA ALA A 4 14.69 -5.29 56.79
C ALA A 4 13.41 -4.69 56.18
N SER A 5 12.33 -4.53 56.96
CA SER A 5 11.07 -3.95 56.47
C SER A 5 11.14 -2.44 56.25
N VAL A 6 11.98 -1.73 57.03
CA VAL A 6 12.15 -0.28 56.90
C VAL A 6 13.04 0.06 55.70
N ASP A 7 14.07 -0.75 55.46
CA ASP A 7 14.94 -0.60 54.28
C ASP A 7 14.19 -0.95 52.98
N ASP A 8 13.32 -1.97 53.00
CA ASP A 8 12.49 -2.34 51.83
C ASP A 8 11.45 -1.25 51.49
N GLU A 9 10.83 -0.62 52.50
CA GLU A 9 9.84 0.45 52.29
C GLU A 9 10.51 1.77 51.82
N GLN A 10 11.72 2.08 52.32
CA GLN A 10 12.48 3.23 51.85
C GLN A 10 12.96 3.04 50.40
N THR A 11 13.47 1.86 50.06
CA THR A 11 13.91 1.57 48.69
C THR A 11 12.76 1.55 47.67
N GLU A 12 11.56 1.12 48.07
CA GLU A 12 10.38 1.17 47.20
C GLU A 12 9.92 2.61 46.92
N ASN A 13 9.99 3.48 47.93
CA ASN A 13 9.68 4.91 47.80
C ASN A 13 10.69 5.64 46.89
N GLU A 14 11.98 5.37 47.05
CA GLU A 14 13.03 5.91 46.17
C GLU A 14 12.84 5.45 44.72
N LEU A 15 12.49 4.18 44.52
CA LEU A 15 12.22 3.64 43.20
C LEU A 15 10.98 4.28 42.55
N ALA A 16 9.92 4.54 43.33
CA ALA A 16 8.73 5.24 42.85
C ALA A 16 9.05 6.68 42.43
N GLU A 17 9.90 7.37 43.18
CA GLU A 17 10.35 8.71 42.84
C GLU A 17 11.18 8.72 41.56
N VAL A 18 12.16 7.81 41.44
CA VAL A 18 12.99 7.67 40.23
C VAL A 18 12.12 7.34 39.01
N LYS A 19 11.12 6.46 39.14
CA LYS A 19 10.16 6.16 38.06
C LYS A 19 9.34 7.39 37.67
N SER A 20 8.89 8.19 38.64
CA SER A 20 8.16 9.44 38.39
C SER A 20 9.02 10.45 37.62
N GLN A 21 10.28 10.64 38.06
CA GLN A 21 11.25 11.51 37.40
C GLN A 21 11.57 11.03 35.98
N ALA A 22 11.82 9.73 35.77
CA ALA A 22 12.04 9.14 34.46
C ALA A 22 10.83 9.33 33.52
N LYS A 23 9.60 9.20 34.05
CA LYS A 23 8.36 9.42 33.29
C LYS A 23 8.19 10.89 32.90
N LEU A 24 8.57 11.83 33.76
CA LEU A 24 8.59 13.27 33.43
C LEU A 24 9.65 13.60 32.38
N ILE A 25 10.83 12.99 32.46
CA ILE A 25 11.88 13.14 31.44
C ILE A 25 11.40 12.59 30.10
N PHE A 26 10.83 11.38 30.06
CA PHE A 26 10.28 10.80 28.83
C PHE A 26 9.16 11.66 28.24
N ARG A 27 8.29 12.21 29.10
CA ARG A 27 7.24 13.15 28.68
C ARG A 27 7.82 14.46 28.13
N ARG A 28 8.88 15.01 28.73
CA ARG A 28 9.55 16.23 28.24
C ARG A 28 10.30 15.97 26.94
N LEU A 29 10.99 14.84 26.81
CA LEU A 29 11.65 14.42 25.57
C LEU A 29 10.64 14.25 24.44
N ASN A 30 9.51 13.58 24.70
CA ASN A 30 8.44 13.40 23.70
C ASN A 30 7.67 14.70 23.38
N ARG A 31 7.53 15.61 24.35
CA ARG A 31 6.84 16.90 24.15
C ARG A 31 7.71 17.91 23.41
N ASN A 32 9.02 17.87 23.61
CA ASN A 32 9.97 18.71 22.88
C ASN A 32 10.26 18.17 21.48
N SER A 33 10.32 16.85 21.28
CA SER A 33 10.44 16.25 19.93
C SER A 33 9.20 16.48 19.06
N ALA A 34 8.01 16.57 19.66
CA ALA A 34 6.77 16.93 18.96
C ALA A 34 6.71 18.41 18.54
N ALA A 35 7.54 19.29 19.13
CA ALA A 35 7.55 20.72 18.82
C ALA A 35 8.42 21.06 17.60
N GLU A 36 9.36 20.19 17.19
CA GLU A 36 10.35 20.55 16.16
C GLU A 36 9.98 20.07 14.75
N TYR A 37 9.07 19.11 14.59
CA TYR A 37 8.46 18.79 13.29
C TYR A 37 7.01 18.34 13.46
N LYS A 38 6.11 19.26 13.81
CA LYS A 38 4.69 19.06 13.47
C LYS A 38 4.63 19.03 11.94
N SER A 39 4.68 17.82 11.37
CA SER A 39 4.56 17.59 9.94
C SER A 39 3.45 18.46 9.39
N TYR A 40 3.72 19.16 8.28
CA TYR A 40 2.71 20.00 7.64
C TYR A 40 1.44 19.17 7.41
N PRO A 41 0.24 19.66 7.79
CA PRO A 41 -0.97 18.86 7.69
C PRO A 41 -1.16 18.37 6.26
N LYS A 42 -1.19 17.04 6.05
CA LYS A 42 -1.27 16.45 4.70
C LYS A 42 -2.43 17.03 3.89
N LYS A 43 -3.62 17.15 4.50
CA LYS A 43 -4.79 17.69 3.81
C LYS A 43 -4.58 19.14 3.36
N LEU A 44 -3.90 19.97 4.16
CA LEU A 44 -3.60 21.35 3.78
C LEU A 44 -2.66 21.40 2.56
N ALA A 45 -1.74 20.43 2.43
CA ALA A 45 -0.92 20.29 1.23
C ALA A 45 -1.73 19.88 0.01
N PHE A 46 -2.71 18.98 0.18
CA PHE A 46 -3.57 18.58 -0.92
C PHE A 46 -4.53 19.69 -1.35
N THR A 47 -5.08 20.47 -0.42
CA THR A 47 -5.88 21.65 -0.77
C THR A 47 -5.03 22.66 -1.53
N TYR A 48 -3.81 22.95 -1.05
CA TYR A 48 -2.86 23.79 -1.78
C TYR A 48 -2.62 23.30 -3.22
N LEU A 49 -2.32 22.02 -3.41
CA LEU A 49 -2.09 21.44 -4.74
C LEU A 49 -3.37 21.43 -5.61
N SER A 50 -4.54 21.24 -5.01
CA SER A 50 -5.82 21.28 -5.69
C SER A 50 -6.12 22.67 -6.22
N ASP A 51 -5.91 23.72 -5.41
CA ASP A 51 -6.09 25.10 -5.81
C ASP A 51 -5.13 25.48 -6.95
N LEU A 52 -3.86 25.03 -6.87
CA LEU A 52 -2.91 25.21 -7.97
C LEU A 52 -3.38 24.53 -9.25
N ALA A 53 -3.84 23.29 -9.18
CA ALA A 53 -4.30 22.53 -10.35
C ALA A 53 -5.55 23.15 -10.98
N GLN A 54 -6.52 23.55 -10.16
CA GLN A 54 -7.74 24.19 -10.63
C GLN A 54 -7.45 25.51 -11.33
N GLU A 55 -6.63 26.37 -10.73
CA GLU A 55 -6.27 27.64 -11.34
C GLU A 55 -5.48 27.42 -12.64
N PHE A 56 -4.51 26.51 -12.64
CA PHE A 56 -3.72 26.19 -13.83
C PHE A 56 -4.59 25.70 -14.99
N THR A 57 -5.53 24.78 -14.73
CA THR A 57 -6.43 24.24 -15.78
C THR A 57 -7.51 25.23 -16.23
N THR A 58 -7.80 26.24 -15.42
CA THR A 58 -8.73 27.34 -15.74
C THR A 58 -8.06 28.35 -16.66
N ILE A 59 -6.80 28.70 -16.38
CA ILE A 59 -6.01 29.66 -17.14
C ILE A 59 -5.48 29.04 -18.44
N TYR A 60 -5.03 27.79 -18.39
CA TYR A 60 -4.38 27.12 -19.53
C TYR A 60 -5.23 25.97 -20.09
N PRO A 61 -5.64 26.03 -21.36
CA PRO A 61 -6.38 24.95 -22.01
C PRO A 61 -5.59 23.65 -22.10
N SER A 62 -6.28 22.51 -21.95
CA SER A 62 -5.67 21.16 -21.97
C SER A 62 -4.90 20.84 -23.25
N GLY A 63 -5.36 21.32 -24.40
CA GLY A 63 -4.67 21.13 -25.67
C GLY A 63 -3.29 21.81 -25.74
N GLN A 64 -3.03 22.82 -24.93
CA GLN A 64 -1.74 23.53 -24.92
C GLN A 64 -0.72 22.85 -24.01
N TYR A 65 -1.09 22.56 -22.75
CA TYR A 65 -0.14 22.00 -21.79
C TYR A 65 0.15 20.51 -21.99
N LEU A 66 -0.70 19.79 -22.75
CA LEU A 66 -0.46 18.41 -23.15
C LEU A 66 0.26 18.27 -24.51
N SER A 67 0.61 19.39 -25.16
CA SER A 67 1.26 19.35 -26.47
C SER A 67 2.66 18.73 -26.40
N ALA A 68 2.98 17.84 -27.34
CA ALA A 68 4.31 17.25 -27.48
C ALA A 68 5.41 18.26 -27.87
N THR A 69 5.03 19.47 -28.31
CA THR A 69 5.93 20.56 -28.73
C THR A 69 6.06 21.68 -27.70
N LEU A 70 5.80 21.39 -26.42
CA LEU A 70 5.87 22.40 -25.36
C LEU A 70 7.29 22.96 -25.22
N ARG A 71 7.42 24.29 -25.22
CA ARG A 71 8.71 24.95 -24.97
C ARG A 71 9.06 24.88 -23.48
N PRO A 72 10.36 24.75 -23.12
CA PRO A 72 10.78 24.86 -21.73
C PRO A 72 10.28 26.18 -21.10
N TYR A 73 9.82 26.11 -19.85
CA TYR A 73 9.31 27.26 -19.10
C TYR A 73 8.12 28.00 -19.75
N ALA A 74 7.33 27.33 -20.59
CA ALA A 74 6.16 27.92 -21.25
C ALA A 74 5.11 28.53 -20.29
N TYR A 75 5.12 28.14 -19.01
CA TYR A 75 4.17 28.58 -17.99
C TYR A 75 4.86 29.25 -16.78
N VAL A 76 6.05 29.84 -16.98
CA VAL A 76 6.79 30.50 -15.89
C VAL A 76 6.01 31.63 -15.23
N GLU A 77 5.10 32.29 -15.96
CA GLU A 77 4.22 33.33 -15.42
C GLU A 77 3.30 32.82 -14.30
N PHE A 78 3.01 31.51 -14.27
CA PHE A 78 2.23 30.88 -13.21
C PHE A 78 3.00 30.82 -11.87
N ASP A 79 4.34 30.98 -11.86
CA ASP A 79 5.13 31.00 -10.62
C ASP A 79 4.66 32.10 -9.65
N GLY A 80 4.22 33.27 -10.16
CA GLY A 80 3.67 34.33 -9.33
C GLY A 80 2.46 33.88 -8.50
N PHE A 81 1.59 33.06 -9.10
CA PHE A 81 0.47 32.45 -8.38
C PHE A 81 0.95 31.41 -7.36
N ILE A 82 1.90 30.53 -7.77
CA ILE A 82 2.49 29.52 -6.88
C ILE A 82 3.06 30.17 -5.61
N GLN A 83 3.85 31.23 -5.74
CA GLN A 83 4.48 31.91 -4.60
C GLN A 83 3.45 32.59 -3.69
N LYS A 84 2.46 33.28 -4.28
CA LYS A 84 1.40 33.96 -3.51
C LYS A 84 0.58 32.95 -2.71
N THR A 85 0.12 31.89 -3.37
CA THR A 85 -0.70 30.84 -2.75
C THR A 85 0.13 30.07 -1.72
N LYS A 86 1.40 29.77 -1.99
CA LYS A 86 2.31 29.16 -1.02
C LYS A 86 2.42 29.97 0.25
N LYS A 87 2.57 31.29 0.16
CA LYS A 87 2.65 32.17 1.33
C LYS A 87 1.37 32.11 2.17
N THR A 88 0.19 32.20 1.55
CA THR A 88 -1.11 32.05 2.24
C THR A 88 -1.21 30.73 3.01
N TYR A 89 -0.78 29.63 2.38
CA TYR A 89 -0.84 28.28 2.95
C TYR A 89 0.27 27.99 3.98
N GLN A 90 1.34 28.80 4.00
CA GLN A 90 2.36 28.82 5.05
C GLN A 90 1.87 29.63 6.27
N ASP A 91 1.25 30.78 6.02
CA ASP A 91 0.72 31.70 7.04
C ASP A 91 -0.55 31.18 7.72
N ALA A 92 -1.28 30.25 7.09
CA ALA A 92 -2.41 29.52 7.70
C ALA A 92 -2.00 28.71 8.96
N ARG A 93 -0.70 28.55 9.24
CA ARG A 93 -0.18 28.04 10.52
C ARG A 93 -0.35 29.03 11.68
N ALA A 94 -0.60 30.31 11.41
CA ALA A 94 -0.62 31.40 12.40
C ALA A 94 -2.02 31.86 12.83
N SER A 95 -3.10 31.49 12.12
CA SER A 95 -4.44 32.00 12.40
C SER A 95 -5.48 30.88 12.40
N SER A 96 -5.88 30.46 13.60
CA SER A 96 -7.26 30.19 14.09
C SER A 96 -8.31 29.45 13.24
N ASN A 97 -8.09 29.11 11.98
CA ASN A 97 -9.08 28.53 11.07
C ASN A 97 -8.98 27.00 10.97
N LEU A 98 -8.11 26.40 11.77
CA LEU A 98 -7.83 24.97 11.81
C LEU A 98 -9.04 24.17 12.29
N ASP A 99 -9.93 24.77 13.10
CA ASP A 99 -11.16 24.15 13.59
C ASP A 99 -12.26 24.05 12.51
N LYS A 100 -12.41 25.07 11.66
CA LYS A 100 -13.34 25.02 10.51
C LYS A 100 -12.84 24.09 9.41
N LEU A 101 -11.52 24.07 9.17
CA LEU A 101 -10.88 23.10 8.30
C LEU A 101 -11.03 21.66 8.86
N ASN A 102 -11.08 21.48 10.19
CA ASN A 102 -11.27 20.20 10.88
C ASN A 102 -12.64 19.56 10.63
N ASP A 103 -13.68 20.36 10.46
CA ASP A 103 -15.02 19.86 10.13
C ASP A 103 -15.14 19.45 8.65
N GLU A 104 -14.53 20.20 7.72
CA GLU A 104 -14.41 19.76 6.32
C GLU A 104 -13.39 18.59 6.14
N LEU A 105 -12.51 18.36 7.13
CA LEU A 105 -11.43 17.34 7.18
C LEU A 105 -11.93 15.89 7.28
N LYS A 106 -13.18 15.64 7.67
CA LYS A 106 -13.71 14.27 7.78
C LYS A 106 -13.93 13.58 6.43
N ASP A 107 -14.33 14.30 5.39
CA ASP A 107 -14.72 13.69 4.11
C ASP A 107 -13.57 13.42 3.13
N VAL A 108 -12.43 14.11 3.28
CA VAL A 108 -11.30 13.97 2.34
C VAL A 108 -10.34 12.84 2.75
N THR A 109 -10.38 12.41 4.01
CA THR A 109 -9.48 11.36 4.53
C THR A 109 -9.88 9.95 4.04
N LYS A 110 -11.14 9.73 3.66
CA LYS A 110 -11.64 8.41 3.19
C LYS A 110 -11.24 8.09 1.74
N VAL A 111 -10.91 9.09 0.93
CA VAL A 111 -10.54 8.92 -0.50
C VAL A 111 -9.02 8.94 -0.70
N MET A 112 -8.27 9.57 0.20
CA MET A 112 -6.84 9.87 0.06
C MET A 112 -5.89 8.74 0.48
N THR A 113 -6.32 7.79 1.33
CA THR A 113 -5.50 6.62 1.66
C THR A 113 -5.36 5.62 0.50
N LYS A 114 -6.14 5.79 -0.57
CA LYS A 114 -6.10 4.90 -1.75
C LYS A 114 -5.06 5.29 -2.81
N ASN A 115 -4.47 6.50 -2.74
CA ASN A 115 -3.56 7.02 -3.79
C ASN A 115 -2.06 6.93 -3.46
N ILE A 116 -1.68 6.60 -2.22
CA ILE A 116 -0.26 6.43 -1.85
C ILE A 116 0.31 5.11 -2.39
N GLU A 117 -0.53 4.11 -2.67
CA GLU A 117 -0.10 2.81 -3.21
C GLU A 117 0.34 2.88 -4.69
N ASP A 118 -0.16 3.86 -5.46
CA ASP A 118 0.18 3.98 -6.90
C ASP A 118 1.43 4.83 -7.17
N LEU A 119 1.87 5.64 -6.19
CA LEU A 119 3.06 6.49 -6.30
C LEU A 119 4.33 5.88 -5.64
N LEU A 120 4.22 4.75 -4.94
CA LEU A 120 5.39 3.89 -4.67
C LEU A 120 5.78 3.01 -5.87
N TYR A 121 4.99 3.01 -6.95
CA TYR A 121 5.15 2.09 -8.06
C TYR A 121 5.93 2.65 -9.27
N ARG A 122 6.55 3.84 -9.15
CA ARG A 122 7.50 4.35 -10.16
C ARG A 122 8.96 3.93 -9.90
N GLY A 123 9.21 3.22 -8.80
CA GLY A 123 10.52 2.66 -8.44
C GLY A 123 10.55 1.15 -8.31
N ASP A 124 9.46 0.42 -8.57
CA ASP A 124 9.39 -1.03 -8.31
C ASP A 124 8.60 -1.83 -9.37
N SER A 125 8.68 -1.40 -10.64
CA SER A 125 8.19 -2.20 -11.77
C SER A 125 9.12 -3.39 -12.12
N LEU A 126 10.14 -3.66 -11.29
CA LEU A 126 11.10 -4.74 -11.52
C LEU A 126 10.73 -6.03 -10.76
N GLU A 127 10.09 -5.96 -9.59
CA GLU A 127 9.80 -7.17 -8.79
C GLU A 127 8.52 -7.90 -9.23
N LYS A 128 7.53 -7.16 -9.75
CA LYS A 128 6.26 -7.77 -10.23
C LYS A 128 6.40 -8.49 -11.59
N MET A 129 7.54 -8.35 -12.25
CA MET A 129 7.91 -9.17 -13.42
C MET A 129 8.44 -10.56 -13.00
N GLY A 130 8.93 -10.72 -11.77
CA GLY A 130 9.33 -12.02 -11.20
C GLY A 130 8.12 -12.89 -10.81
N GLU A 131 7.09 -12.30 -10.22
CA GLU A 131 5.89 -13.04 -9.81
C GLU A 131 4.96 -13.37 -10.99
N MET A 132 4.81 -12.46 -11.96
CA MET A 132 4.00 -12.70 -13.16
C MET A 132 4.64 -13.75 -14.09
N SER A 133 5.97 -13.81 -14.17
CA SER A 133 6.69 -14.87 -14.90
C SER A 133 6.67 -16.22 -14.17
N GLY A 134 6.67 -16.22 -12.83
CA GLY A 134 6.48 -17.40 -12.00
C GLY A 134 5.11 -18.06 -12.18
N ARG A 135 4.02 -17.26 -12.14
CA ARG A 135 2.65 -17.74 -12.33
C ARG A 135 2.40 -18.27 -13.74
N LEU A 136 2.93 -17.61 -14.79
CA LEU A 136 2.84 -18.12 -16.17
C LEU A 136 3.53 -19.48 -16.34
N ARG A 137 4.69 -19.69 -15.70
CA ARG A 137 5.43 -20.97 -15.79
C ARG A 137 4.79 -22.08 -14.96
N GLU A 138 4.19 -21.73 -13.81
CA GLU A 138 3.48 -22.69 -12.97
C GLU A 138 2.13 -23.09 -13.56
N ASP A 139 1.36 -22.12 -14.07
CA ASP A 139 0.07 -22.38 -14.73
C ASP A 139 0.27 -23.16 -16.03
N SER A 140 1.31 -22.87 -16.82
CA SER A 140 1.66 -23.67 -18.01
C SER A 140 1.96 -25.14 -17.67
N LYS A 141 2.61 -25.42 -16.53
CA LYS A 141 2.84 -26.80 -16.07
C LYS A 141 1.54 -27.48 -15.62
N LYS A 142 0.62 -26.75 -14.99
CA LYS A 142 -0.70 -27.26 -14.58
C LYS A 142 -1.55 -27.58 -15.80
N TYR A 143 -1.61 -26.71 -16.81
CA TYR A 143 -2.34 -26.96 -18.05
C TYR A 143 -1.75 -28.14 -18.84
N ARG A 144 -0.41 -28.27 -18.93
CA ARG A 144 0.23 -29.43 -19.58
C ARG A 144 -0.14 -30.75 -18.90
N ARG A 145 -0.13 -30.80 -17.57
CA ARG A 145 -0.47 -32.03 -16.82
C ARG A 145 -1.96 -32.36 -16.93
N ALA A 146 -2.83 -31.34 -16.88
CA ALA A 146 -4.26 -31.53 -17.07
C ALA A 146 -4.58 -32.07 -18.48
N ALA A 147 -3.96 -31.51 -19.52
CA ALA A 147 -4.15 -31.97 -20.89
C ALA A 147 -3.73 -33.43 -21.11
N VAL A 148 -2.58 -33.86 -20.54
CA VAL A 148 -2.15 -35.27 -20.63
C VAL A 148 -3.11 -36.20 -19.90
N ARG A 149 -3.62 -35.81 -18.72
CA ARG A 149 -4.60 -36.61 -17.98
C ARG A 149 -5.91 -36.74 -18.75
N ILE A 150 -6.39 -35.65 -19.34
CA ILE A 150 -7.60 -35.64 -20.16
C ILE A 150 -7.42 -36.57 -21.37
N ASN A 151 -6.24 -36.56 -22.00
CA ASN A 151 -5.95 -37.45 -23.13
C ASN A 151 -5.97 -38.95 -22.71
N TRP A 152 -5.39 -39.29 -21.56
CA TRP A 152 -5.42 -40.65 -21.02
C TRP A 152 -6.83 -41.08 -20.62
N GLU A 153 -7.62 -40.19 -20.03
CA GLU A 153 -9.01 -40.49 -19.65
C GLU A 153 -9.88 -40.73 -20.88
N LEU A 154 -9.71 -39.92 -21.94
CA LEU A 154 -10.38 -40.14 -23.22
C LEU A 154 -10.00 -41.49 -23.84
N MET A 155 -8.71 -41.79 -23.90
CA MET A 155 -8.22 -43.07 -24.44
C MET A 155 -8.74 -44.26 -23.63
N LEU A 156 -8.71 -44.21 -22.30
CA LEU A 156 -9.19 -45.31 -21.47
C LEU A 156 -10.70 -45.53 -21.65
N LYS A 157 -11.49 -44.46 -21.73
CA LYS A 157 -12.94 -44.56 -22.00
C LYS A 157 -13.23 -45.13 -23.40
N GLN A 158 -12.44 -44.78 -24.39
CA GLN A 158 -12.63 -45.24 -25.77
C GLN A 158 -12.18 -46.69 -25.98
N TYR A 159 -11.01 -47.07 -25.45
CA TYR A 159 -10.41 -48.39 -25.68
C TYR A 159 -10.70 -49.43 -24.58
N GLY A 160 -11.13 -48.98 -23.40
CA GLY A 160 -11.46 -49.84 -22.26
C GLY A 160 -12.48 -50.94 -22.57
N PRO A 161 -13.61 -50.65 -23.23
CA PRO A 161 -14.60 -51.67 -23.59
C PRO A 161 -14.03 -52.77 -24.50
N PHE A 162 -13.19 -52.40 -25.47
CA PHE A 162 -12.55 -53.35 -26.39
C PHE A 162 -11.50 -54.22 -25.69
N ALA A 163 -10.69 -53.62 -24.80
CA ALA A 163 -9.72 -54.36 -24.00
C ALA A 163 -10.41 -55.34 -23.03
N GLY A 164 -11.52 -54.93 -22.42
CA GLY A 164 -12.34 -55.79 -21.56
C GLY A 164 -12.92 -56.98 -22.33
N LEU A 165 -13.49 -56.75 -23.51
CA LEU A 165 -14.02 -57.82 -24.36
C LEU A 165 -12.92 -58.82 -24.76
N GLY A 166 -11.75 -58.32 -25.15
CA GLY A 166 -10.59 -59.15 -25.50
C GLY A 166 -10.14 -60.02 -24.33
N LEU A 167 -10.06 -59.48 -23.12
CA LEU A 167 -9.72 -60.24 -21.92
C LEU A 167 -10.74 -61.33 -21.60
N VAL A 168 -12.04 -61.06 -21.75
CA VAL A 168 -13.10 -62.06 -21.54
C VAL A 168 -12.96 -63.20 -22.55
N ILE A 169 -12.71 -62.88 -23.82
CA ILE A 169 -12.50 -63.89 -24.87
C ILE A 169 -11.26 -64.73 -24.59
N ILE A 170 -10.13 -64.11 -24.22
CA ILE A 170 -8.89 -64.81 -23.87
C ILE A 170 -9.09 -65.71 -22.66
N PHE A 171 -9.77 -65.22 -21.62
CA PHE A 171 -10.09 -66.02 -20.43
C PHE A 171 -10.94 -67.24 -20.78
N PHE A 172 -11.97 -67.07 -21.62
CA PHE A 172 -12.80 -68.18 -22.10
C PHE A 172 -12.01 -69.20 -22.92
N LEU A 173 -11.13 -68.74 -23.81
CA LEU A 173 -10.26 -69.62 -24.58
C LEU A 173 -9.30 -70.38 -23.66
N TRP A 174 -8.72 -69.70 -22.66
CA TRP A 174 -7.81 -70.33 -21.72
C TRP A 174 -8.51 -71.41 -20.88
N TRP A 175 -9.69 -71.09 -20.33
CA TRP A 175 -10.54 -72.04 -19.62
C TRP A 175 -10.99 -73.22 -20.49
N ARG A 176 -11.19 -72.98 -21.80
CA ARG A 176 -11.73 -73.99 -22.72
C ARG A 176 -10.67 -74.96 -23.25
N PHE A 177 -9.42 -74.54 -23.32
CA PHE A 177 -8.31 -75.31 -23.90
C PHE A 177 -7.34 -75.88 -22.84
N PHE A 178 -7.43 -75.45 -21.58
CA PHE A 178 -6.66 -75.95 -20.44
C PHE A 178 -7.61 -76.45 -19.35
#